data_AF-A0A838IGQ6-F1
#
_entry.id   AF-A0A838IGQ6-F1
#
_cell.length_a   1.000
_cell.length_b   1.000
_cell.length_c   1.000
_cell.angle_alpha   90.00
_cell.angle_beta   90.00
_cell.angle_gamma   90.00
#
_symmetry.space_group_name_H-M   'P 1'
#
loop_
_entity.id
_entity.type
_entity.pdbx_description
1 polymer ?
#
loop_
_entity_poly.entity_id
_entity_poly.type
_entity_poly.pdbx_seq_one_letter_code
_entity_poly.pdbx_strand_id
1 'polypeptide(L)'
;MTYYKEIDGQKYDREILELADKLIEGQGDGRLSKADADSLLGAVKDGNTYTDIEKATVKYVRKNYKWTDAADEYFRTEIRSWAATK
;
A
#
# COMPACT_ATOMS: atom_id res chain seq x y z
N MET A 1 -13.61 6.58 14.23
CA MET A 1 -13.27 5.58 13.20
C MET A 1 -12.27 4.61 13.79
N THR A 2 -12.27 3.34 13.37
CA THR A 2 -11.28 2.34 13.84
C THR A 2 -9.95 2.56 13.13
N TYR A 3 -8.83 2.25 13.78
CA TYR A 3 -7.51 2.35 13.16
C TYR A 3 -7.29 1.24 12.09
N TYR A 4 -7.98 0.11 12.23
CA TYR A 4 -7.89 -1.03 11.32
C TYR A 4 -9.16 -1.23 10.49
N LYS A 5 -8.99 -1.85 9.33
CA LYS A 5 -10.04 -2.45 8.50
C LYS A 5 -9.89 -3.96 8.55
N GLU A 6 -10.98 -4.68 8.79
CA GLU A 6 -10.98 -6.15 8.81
C GLU A 6 -11.57 -6.67 7.51
N ILE A 7 -10.85 -7.57 6.84
CA ILE A 7 -11.29 -8.26 5.62
C ILE A 7 -11.02 -9.74 5.84
N ASP A 8 -12.05 -10.57 5.73
CA ASP A 8 -11.98 -12.03 5.95
C ASP A 8 -11.34 -12.44 7.29
N GLY A 9 -11.62 -11.69 8.37
CA GLY A 9 -11.06 -11.95 9.70
C GLY A 9 -9.60 -11.51 9.89
N GLN A 10 -8.97 -10.92 8.87
CA GLN A 10 -7.62 -10.35 8.97
C GLN A 10 -7.69 -8.83 9.07
N LYS A 11 -6.89 -8.27 9.98
CA LYS A 11 -6.76 -6.83 10.17
C LYS A 11 -5.70 -6.24 9.24
N TYR A 12 -6.04 -5.09 8.70
CA TYR A 12 -5.21 -4.28 7.81
C TYR A 12 -5.20 -2.84 8.30
N ASP A 13 -4.15 -2.12 7.92
CA ASP A 13 -4.08 -0.68 8.06
C ASP A 13 -5.16 -0.05 7.19
N ARG A 14 -6.08 0.68 7.83
CA ARG A 14 -7.22 1.27 7.13
C ARG A 14 -6.78 2.40 6.20
N GLU A 15 -5.81 3.20 6.61
CA GLU A 15 -5.38 4.40 5.89
C GLU A 15 -4.70 4.04 4.58
N ILE A 16 -3.84 3.01 4.59
CA ILE A 16 -3.20 2.49 3.38
C ILE A 16 -4.24 1.95 2.39
N LEU A 17 -5.24 1.21 2.87
CA LEU A 17 -6.29 0.67 2.00
C LEU A 17 -7.19 1.76 1.41
N GLU A 18 -7.64 2.71 2.22
CA GLU A 18 -8.47 3.82 1.75
C GLU A 18 -7.69 4.71 0.77
N LEU A 19 -6.38 4.88 0.96
CA LEU A 19 -5.54 5.60 0.01
C LEU A 19 -5.45 4.84 -1.32
N ALA A 20 -5.21 3.52 -1.29
CA ALA A 20 -5.17 2.71 -2.50
C ALA A 20 -6.48 2.78 -3.29
N ASP A 21 -7.63 2.72 -2.60
CA ASP A 21 -8.96 2.89 -3.20
C ASP A 21 -9.10 4.25 -3.88
N LYS A 22 -8.73 5.34 -3.19
CA LYS A 22 -8.81 6.70 -3.75
C LYS A 22 -7.92 6.92 -4.97
N LEU A 23 -6.73 6.33 -4.99
CA LEU A 23 -5.77 6.52 -6.09
C LEU A 23 -6.24 5.87 -7.40
N ILE A 24 -7.10 4.84 -7.33
CA ILE A 24 -7.70 4.22 -8.53
C ILE A 24 -9.10 4.74 -8.86
N GLU A 25 -9.75 5.46 -7.94
CA GLU A 25 -11.11 5.95 -8.11
C GLU A 25 -11.18 7.06 -9.16
N GLY A 26 -11.93 6.83 -10.25
CA GLY A 26 -12.20 7.84 -11.27
C GLY A 26 -10.99 8.28 -12.10
N GLN A 27 -9.83 7.63 -11.95
CA GLN A 27 -8.59 7.98 -12.66
C GLN A 27 -8.16 6.94 -13.70
N GLY A 28 -7.80 7.43 -14.89
CA GLY A 28 -7.04 6.69 -15.89
C GLY A 28 -7.63 5.34 -16.28
N ASP A 29 -6.78 4.32 -16.32
CA ASP A 29 -7.12 2.93 -16.67
C ASP A 29 -7.30 2.02 -15.43
N GLY A 30 -7.43 2.62 -14.24
CA GLY A 30 -7.61 1.91 -12.98
C GLY A 30 -6.37 1.15 -12.49
N ARG A 31 -5.17 1.54 -12.96
CA ARG A 31 -3.89 1.01 -12.45
C ARG A 31 -3.17 2.05 -11.60
N LEU A 32 -2.53 1.58 -10.54
CA LEU A 32 -1.59 2.37 -9.75
C LEU A 32 -0.36 2.69 -10.60
N SER A 33 -0.16 3.98 -10.82
CA SER A 33 1.03 4.55 -11.47
C SER A 33 2.19 4.64 -10.50
N LYS A 34 3.37 5.04 -10.99
CA LYS A 34 4.53 5.26 -10.11
C LYS A 34 4.29 6.40 -9.11
N ALA A 35 3.50 7.42 -9.48
CA ALA A 35 3.17 8.52 -8.56
C ALA A 35 2.24 8.05 -7.43
N ASP A 36 1.30 7.17 -7.75
CA ASP A 36 0.40 6.54 -6.77
C ASP A 36 1.19 5.62 -5.82
N ALA A 37 2.14 4.87 -6.38
CA ALA A 37 3.08 4.06 -5.62
C ALA A 37 3.89 4.89 -4.61
N ASP A 38 4.33 6.08 -5.00
CA ASP A 38 5.07 6.99 -4.12
C ASP A 38 4.19 7.52 -2.98
N SER A 39 2.93 7.85 -3.28
CA SER A 39 1.93 8.26 -2.28
C SER A 39 1.65 7.14 -1.27
N LEU A 40 1.46 5.91 -1.76
CA LEU A 40 1.30 4.72 -0.90
C LEU A 40 2.53 4.45 -0.05
N LEU A 41 3.73 4.64 -0.61
CA LEU A 41 4.98 4.46 0.11
C LEU A 41 5.10 5.46 1.26
N GLY A 42 4.70 6.71 1.04
CA GLY A 42 4.60 7.72 2.09
C GLY A 42 3.71 7.26 3.24
N ALA A 43 2.49 6.78 2.94
CA ALA A 43 1.56 6.28 3.95
C ALA A 43 2.12 5.09 4.74
N VAL A 44 2.77 4.12 4.08
CA VAL A 44 3.42 2.99 4.76
C VAL A 44 4.54 3.45 5.70
N LYS A 45 5.28 4.48 5.31
CA LYS A 45 6.45 4.96 6.06
C LYS A 45 6.09 5.92 7.21
N ASP A 46 4.91 6.52 7.20
CA ASP A 46 4.51 7.57 8.13
C ASP A 46 4.57 7.15 9.60
N GLY A 47 4.09 5.94 9.91
CA GLY A 47 4.17 5.35 11.25
C GLY A 47 5.59 4.94 11.68
N ASN A 48 6.57 4.98 10.77
CA ASN A 48 7.97 4.61 10.95
C ASN A 48 8.21 3.19 11.54
N THR A 49 7.21 2.31 11.45
CA THR A 49 7.20 0.92 11.91
C THR A 49 6.71 -0.01 10.80
N TYR A 50 7.09 -1.29 10.84
CA TYR A 50 6.66 -2.27 9.85
C TYR A 50 6.22 -3.59 10.51
N THR A 51 5.11 -3.50 11.23
CA THR A 51 4.51 -4.62 11.97
C THR A 51 3.86 -5.61 11.01
N ASP A 52 3.29 -6.67 11.57
CA ASP A 52 2.57 -7.68 10.80
C ASP A 52 1.32 -7.11 10.10
N ILE A 53 0.74 -6.02 10.63
CA ILE A 53 -0.40 -5.34 10.00
C ILE A 53 0.04 -4.56 8.76
N GLU A 54 1.11 -3.75 8.81
CA GLU A 54 1.60 -3.03 7.63
C GLU A 54 2.11 -4.01 6.56
N LYS A 55 2.79 -5.10 6.96
CA LYS A 55 3.22 -6.17 6.04
C LYS A 55 2.02 -6.84 5.35
N ALA A 56 1.00 -7.20 6.12
CA ALA A 56 -0.23 -7.79 5.58
C ALA A 56 -0.93 -6.84 4.62
N THR A 57 -0.97 -5.55 4.96
CA THR A 57 -1.62 -4.51 4.16
C THR A 57 -0.88 -4.26 2.86
N VAL A 58 0.44 -4.10 2.89
CA VAL A 58 1.28 -3.98 1.68
C VAL A 58 1.10 -5.19 0.76
N LYS A 59 1.08 -6.40 1.33
CA LYS A 59 0.83 -7.63 0.57
C LYS A 59 -0.58 -7.62 -0.06
N TYR A 60 -1.59 -7.18 0.69
CA TYR A 60 -2.96 -7.08 0.20
C TYR A 60 -3.07 -6.09 -0.96
N VAL A 61 -2.51 -4.88 -0.84
CA VAL A 61 -2.58 -3.88 -1.91
C VAL A 61 -1.88 -4.39 -3.18
N ARG A 62 -0.70 -4.99 -3.04
CA ARG A 62 0.01 -5.55 -4.21
C ARG A 62 -0.73 -6.71 -4.90
N LYS A 63 -1.52 -7.48 -4.15
CA LYS A 63 -2.25 -8.63 -4.69
C LYS A 63 -3.59 -8.23 -5.34
N ASN A 64 -4.28 -7.24 -4.79
CA ASN A 64 -5.68 -6.96 -5.14
C ASN A 64 -5.87 -5.71 -6.02
N TYR A 65 -4.86 -4.85 -6.14
CA TYR A 65 -4.92 -3.68 -7.02
C TYR A 65 -4.13 -3.96 -8.29
N LYS A 66 -4.50 -3.30 -9.39
CA LYS A 66 -3.72 -3.34 -10.61
C LYS A 66 -2.63 -2.28 -10.53
N TRP A 67 -1.45 -2.63 -11.01
CA TRP A 67 -0.30 -1.75 -11.06
C TRP A 67 0.19 -1.64 -12.49
N THR A 68 0.84 -0.52 -12.82
CA THR A 68 1.80 -0.54 -13.92
C THR A 68 3.05 -1.30 -13.48
N ASP A 69 3.74 -1.96 -14.41
CA ASP A 69 4.94 -2.75 -14.08
C ASP A 69 6.01 -1.90 -13.38
N ALA A 70 6.20 -0.67 -13.86
CA ALA A 70 7.13 0.30 -13.26
C ALA A 70 6.75 0.70 -11.83
N ALA A 71 5.45 0.78 -11.52
CA ALA A 71 4.97 1.11 -10.18
C ALA A 71 5.16 -0.05 -9.21
N ASP A 72 4.83 -1.29 -9.61
CA ASP A 72 5.02 -2.46 -8.75
C ASP A 72 6.51 -2.71 -8.45
N GLU A 73 7.37 -2.58 -9.47
CA GLU A 73 8.82 -2.73 -9.29
C GLU A 73 9.41 -1.66 -8.35
N TYR A 74 9.03 -0.40 -8.57
CA TYR A 74 9.46 0.72 -7.74
C TYR A 74 9.03 0.51 -6.29
N PHE A 75 7.72 0.29 -6.06
CA PHE A 75 7.17 0.14 -4.73
C PHE A 75 7.81 -1.02 -3.96
N ARG A 76 7.96 -2.19 -4.59
CA ARG A 76 8.60 -3.36 -3.97
C ARG A 76 10.06 -3.10 -3.60
N THR A 77 10.79 -2.40 -4.46
CA THR A 77 12.20 -2.05 -4.22
C THR A 77 12.33 -1.12 -3.03
N GLU A 78 11.51 -0.08 -2.98
CA GLU A 78 11.52 0.90 -1.89
C GLU A 78 11.09 0.32 -0.55
N ILE A 79 10.02 -0.49 -0.54
CA ILE A 79 9.57 -1.20 0.66
C ILE A 79 10.67 -2.12 1.19
N ARG A 80 11.33 -2.90 0.32
CA ARG A 80 12.40 -3.81 0.74
C ARG A 80 13.59 -3.05 1.34
N SER A 81 14.03 -1.98 0.67
CA SER A 81 15.16 -1.18 1.13
C SER A 81 14.86 -0.51 2.48
N TRP A 82 13.68 0.07 2.62
CA TRP A 82 13.28 0.72 3.87
C TRP A 82 13.01 -0.28 5.00
N ALA A 83 12.33 -1.39 4.74
CA ALA A 83 12.03 -2.40 5.76
C ALA A 83 13.29 -3.07 6.33
N ALA A 84 14.39 -3.10 5.58
CA ALA A 84 15.69 -3.58 6.08
C ALA A 84 16.31 -2.66 7.17
N THR A 85 15.76 -1.46 7.35
CA THR A 85 16.20 -0.49 8.36
C THR A 85 15.32 -0.46 9.61
N LYS A 86 14.35 -1.38 9.70
CA LYS A 86 13.35 -1.46 10.78
C LYS A 86 13.59 -2.62 11.71
#